data_AF-A0A532DNA5-F1
#
_entry.id   AF-A0A532DNA5-F1
#
_cell.length_a   1.000
_cell.length_b   1.000
_cell.length_c   1.000
_cell.angle_alpha   90.00
_cell.angle_beta   90.00
_cell.angle_gamma   90.00
#
_symmetry.space_group_name_H-M   'P 1'
#
loop_
_entity.id
_entity.type
_entity.pdbx_description
1 polymer ?
#
loop_
_entity_poly.entity_id
_entity_poly.type
_entity_poly.pdbx_seq_one_letter_code
_entity_poly.pdbx_strand_id
1 'polypeptide(L)'
;MMQRFVWLLLFSLIIPGCSGKNPYLEASLKPAELQGKDKGWFEKNWGSPDGKASRFFGGETWTYYRIAGGKSGPPFFNFSPNQCQITLKFDKEEKLSDYTYSGC
;
A
#
# COMPACT_ATOMS: atom_id res chain seq x y z
N MET A 1 -34.46 -13.81 -27.05
CA MET A 1 -34.14 -14.10 -25.63
C MET A 1 -32.66 -13.93 -25.26
N MET A 2 -31.70 -13.92 -26.21
CA MET A 2 -30.26 -13.86 -25.90
C MET A 2 -29.64 -12.45 -25.83
N GLN A 3 -30.29 -11.41 -26.36
CA GLN A 3 -29.72 -10.06 -26.41
C GLN A 3 -29.66 -9.33 -25.05
N ARG A 4 -30.48 -9.76 -24.08
CA ARG A 4 -30.54 -9.15 -22.74
C ARG A 4 -29.38 -9.61 -21.83
N PHE A 5 -28.80 -10.78 -22.08
CA PHE A 5 -27.69 -11.33 -21.29
C PHE A 5 -26.32 -10.75 -21.69
N VAL A 6 -26.17 -10.32 -22.94
CA VAL A 6 -24.93 -9.67 -23.43
C VAL A 6 -24.69 -8.33 -22.72
N TRP A 7 -25.77 -7.58 -22.43
CA TRP A 7 -25.68 -6.32 -21.70
C TRP A 7 -25.32 -6.49 -20.21
N LEU A 8 -25.76 -7.58 -19.59
CA LEU A 8 -25.39 -7.92 -18.21
C LEU A 8 -23.91 -8.35 -18.09
N LEU A 9 -23.36 -9.01 -19.11
CA LEU A 9 -21.94 -9.37 -19.19
C LEU A 9 -21.03 -8.17 -19.50
N LEU A 10 -21.53 -7.13 -20.17
CA LEU A 10 -20.74 -5.91 -20.42
C LEU A 10 -20.65 -5.01 -19.17
N PHE A 11 -21.69 -5.00 -18.33
CA PHE A 11 -21.72 -4.20 -17.10
C PHE A 11 -20.86 -4.77 -15.97
N SER A 12 -20.55 -6.07 -15.97
CA SER A 12 -19.64 -6.67 -14.99
C SER A 12 -18.16 -6.31 -15.19
N LEU A 13 -17.79 -5.76 -16.36
CA LEU A 13 -16.43 -5.27 -16.63
C LEU A 13 -16.17 -3.84 -16.14
N ILE A 14 -17.19 -3.13 -15.64
CA ILE A 14 -17.08 -1.72 -15.21
C ILE A 14 -17.16 -1.60 -13.68
N ILE A 15 -16.74 -2.63 -12.94
CA ILE A 15 -16.30 -2.44 -11.56
C ILE A 15 -14.79 -2.29 -11.60
N PRO A 16 -14.20 -1.11 -11.89
CA PRO A 16 -12.85 -0.87 -11.45
C PRO A 16 -12.93 -0.99 -9.93
N GLY A 17 -12.36 -2.08 -9.40
CA GLY A 17 -12.41 -2.37 -7.98
C GLY A 17 -11.92 -1.16 -7.21
N CYS A 18 -12.83 -0.48 -6.50
CA CYS A 18 -12.51 0.30 -5.32
C CYS A 18 -12.10 -0.68 -4.21
N SER A 19 -11.03 -1.43 -4.43
CA SER A 19 -10.29 -2.05 -3.35
C SER A 19 -9.07 -1.16 -3.21
N GLY A 20 -8.98 -0.42 -2.10
CA GLY A 20 -7.83 0.39 -1.71
C GLY A 20 -6.59 -0.48 -1.48
N LYS A 21 -6.16 -1.14 -2.55
CA LYS A 21 -5.01 -2.01 -2.64
C LYS A 21 -4.15 -1.42 -3.73
N ASN A 22 -3.17 -0.63 -3.33
CA ASN A 22 -2.22 -0.06 -4.27
C ASN A 22 -1.38 -1.21 -4.86
N PRO A 23 -1.56 -1.56 -6.14
CA PRO A 23 -0.93 -2.73 -6.74
C PRO A 23 0.61 -2.63 -6.75
N TYR A 24 1.16 -1.41 -6.72
CA TYR A 24 2.59 -1.17 -6.62
C TYR A 24 3.15 -1.48 -5.22
N LEU A 25 2.39 -1.14 -4.17
CA LEU A 25 2.76 -1.50 -2.81
C LEU A 25 2.66 -3.00 -2.59
N GLU A 26 1.56 -3.62 -3.01
CA GLU A 26 1.37 -5.07 -2.89
C GLU A 26 2.48 -5.85 -3.62
N ALA A 27 2.88 -5.42 -4.82
CA ALA A 27 3.97 -6.06 -5.56
C ALA A 27 5.34 -5.95 -4.86
N SER A 28 5.54 -4.97 -3.98
CA SER A 28 6.80 -4.75 -3.27
C SER A 28 6.79 -5.32 -1.85
N LEU A 29 5.68 -5.18 -1.13
CA LEU A 29 5.52 -5.57 0.28
C LEU A 29 5.21 -7.05 0.46
N LYS A 30 4.35 -7.61 -0.40
CA LYS A 30 3.99 -9.03 -0.33
C LYS A 30 5.19 -9.98 -0.50
N PRO A 31 6.10 -9.79 -1.46
CA PRO A 31 7.30 -10.62 -1.52
C PRO A 31 8.28 -10.31 -0.38
N ALA A 32 8.30 -9.08 0.15
CA ALA A 32 9.18 -8.72 1.26
C ALA A 32 8.74 -9.38 2.58
N GLU A 33 7.43 -9.51 2.81
CA GLU A 33 6.87 -10.26 3.94
C GLU A 33 7.19 -11.75 3.80
N LEU A 34 6.92 -12.36 2.64
CA LEU A 34 7.20 -13.77 2.38
C LEU A 34 8.69 -14.13 2.48
N GLN A 35 9.58 -13.19 2.17
CA GLN A 35 11.02 -13.37 2.29
C GLN A 35 11.56 -13.00 3.67
N GLY A 36 10.72 -12.51 4.59
CA GLY A 36 11.13 -12.08 5.92
C GLY A 36 12.24 -11.03 5.88
N LYS A 37 12.10 -10.03 4.99
CA LYS A 37 13.13 -8.99 4.83
C LYS A 37 13.40 -8.26 6.13
N ASP A 38 14.68 -8.03 6.41
CA ASP A 38 15.13 -7.28 7.56
C ASP A 38 14.89 -5.78 7.41
N LYS A 39 14.89 -5.06 8.54
CA LYS A 39 14.79 -3.60 8.60
C LYS A 39 15.81 -2.88 7.72
N GLY A 40 17.05 -3.40 7.64
CA GLY A 40 18.13 -2.82 6.86
C GLY A 40 17.84 -2.82 5.35
N TRP A 41 17.15 -3.86 4.87
CA TRP A 41 16.65 -3.89 3.49
C TRP A 41 15.67 -2.75 3.21
N PHE A 42 14.73 -2.48 4.12
CA PHE A 42 13.77 -1.37 3.97
C PHE A 42 14.46 -0.01 4.03
N GLU A 43 15.39 0.20 4.96
CA GLU A 43 16.13 1.46 5.05
C GLU A 43 16.96 1.73 3.78
N LYS A 44 17.55 0.69 3.18
CA LYS A 44 18.33 0.80 1.93
C LYS A 44 17.46 1.07 0.70
N ASN A 45 16.31 0.42 0.55
CA ASN A 45 15.48 0.52 -0.66
C ASN A 45 14.48 1.67 -0.59
N TRP A 46 13.93 1.95 0.60
CA TRP A 46 12.84 2.91 0.81
C TRP A 46 13.29 4.18 1.55
N GLY A 47 14.49 4.15 2.13
CA GLY A 47 15.02 5.21 2.99
C GLY A 47 14.58 5.07 4.44
N SER A 48 15.03 6.01 5.28
CA SER A 48 14.62 6.08 6.67
C SER A 48 13.11 6.29 6.80
N PRO A 49 12.44 5.60 7.75
CA PRO A 49 11.02 5.79 7.98
C PRO A 49 10.72 7.14 8.62
N ASP A 50 9.51 7.64 8.35
CA ASP A 50 9.00 8.89 8.91
C ASP A 50 8.68 8.74 10.42
N GLY A 51 8.40 7.52 10.89
CA GLY A 51 8.22 7.21 12.30
C GLY A 51 8.69 5.82 12.67
N LYS A 52 9.30 5.67 13.85
CA LYS A 52 9.67 4.39 14.46
C LYS A 52 9.00 4.29 15.84
N ALA A 53 8.36 3.16 16.11
CA ALA A 53 7.74 2.86 17.40
C ALA A 53 8.14 1.45 17.85
N SER A 54 8.54 1.29 19.11
CA SER A 54 8.80 -0.04 19.67
C SER A 54 7.48 -0.73 20.03
N ARG A 55 7.40 -2.04 19.82
CA ARG A 55 6.20 -2.83 20.14
C ARG A 55 6.29 -3.39 21.55
N PHE A 56 5.17 -3.36 22.29
CA PHE A 56 5.11 -3.80 23.69
C PHE A 56 5.51 -5.27 23.90
N PHE A 57 5.34 -6.13 22.89
CA PHE A 57 5.74 -7.55 22.91
C PHE A 57 7.10 -7.84 22.27
N GLY A 58 7.93 -6.81 22.05
CA GLY A 58 9.20 -6.91 21.32
C GLY A 58 9.01 -6.75 19.81
N GLY A 59 10.03 -6.19 19.15
CA GLY A 59 9.99 -5.78 17.76
C GLY A 59 9.74 -4.27 17.58
N GLU A 60 9.63 -3.84 16.33
CA GLU A 60 9.47 -2.44 15.97
C GLU A 60 8.36 -2.27 14.93
N THR A 61 7.76 -1.09 14.91
CA THR A 61 6.80 -0.65 13.91
C THR A 61 7.36 0.58 13.23
N TRP A 62 7.53 0.52 11.92
CA TRP A 62 8.00 1.64 11.12
C TRP A 62 6.83 2.19 10.31
N THR A 63 6.73 3.52 10.25
CA THR A 63 5.69 4.22 9.50
C THR A 63 6.34 5.05 8.41
N TYR A 64 5.83 4.92 7.19
CA TYR A 64 6.20 5.73 6.04
C TYR A 64 4.98 6.52 5.58
N TYR A 65 5.15 7.82 5.39
CA TYR A 65 4.17 8.66 4.72
C TYR A 65 4.66 8.94 3.30
N ARG A 66 3.85 8.59 2.31
CA ARG A 66 4.13 8.82 0.90
C ARG A 66 2.94 9.51 0.27
N ILE A 67 3.17 10.55 -0.52
CA ILE A 67 2.08 11.23 -1.22
C ILE A 67 1.74 10.40 -2.47
N ALA A 68 0.59 9.72 -2.45
CA ALA A 68 0.06 8.98 -3.58
C ALA A 68 -0.90 9.88 -4.35
N GLY A 69 -0.42 10.43 -5.47
CA GLY A 69 -1.22 11.31 -6.33
C GLY A 69 -0.32 12.25 -7.12
N GLY A 70 -0.45 12.22 -8.45
CA GLY A 70 0.28 13.14 -9.33
C GLY A 70 -0.04 14.60 -8.98
N LYS A 71 0.94 15.49 -9.18
CA LYS A 71 0.80 16.92 -8.92
C LYS A 71 -0.49 17.46 -9.54
N SER A 72 -1.24 18.21 -8.76
CA SER A 72 -2.40 19.00 -9.22
C SER A 72 -2.00 19.82 -10.45
N GLY A 73 -2.48 19.39 -11.63
CA GLY A 73 -2.39 20.11 -12.89
C GLY A 73 -3.73 20.77 -13.25
N PRO A 74 -3.73 21.81 -14.11
CA PRO A 74 -4.78 22.83 -14.17
C PRO A 74 -6.12 22.35 -14.79
N PRO A 75 -7.16 23.20 -14.86
CA PRO A 75 -8.04 23.67 -13.80
C PRO A 75 -9.25 22.73 -13.53
N PHE A 76 -9.27 21.52 -14.09
CA PHE A 76 -10.47 20.64 -14.06
C PHE A 76 -10.39 19.48 -13.06
N PHE A 77 -9.23 19.21 -12.46
CA PHE A 77 -9.06 18.08 -11.56
C PHE A 77 -8.42 18.51 -10.23
N ASN A 78 -9.27 18.90 -9.28
CA ASN A 78 -8.90 19.05 -7.86
C ASN A 78 -8.62 17.66 -7.27
N PHE A 79 -7.47 17.07 -7.58
CA PHE A 79 -6.99 15.91 -6.86
C PHE A 79 -6.34 16.37 -5.55
N SER A 80 -7.01 16.08 -4.43
CA SER A 80 -6.35 16.14 -3.14
C SER A 80 -5.26 15.07 -3.13
N PRO A 81 -3.99 15.42 -2.83
CA PRO A 81 -2.94 14.41 -2.66
C PRO A 81 -3.36 13.48 -1.52
N ASN A 82 -3.61 12.21 -1.84
CA ASN A 82 -3.90 11.22 -0.81
C ASN A 82 -2.57 10.86 -0.14
N GLN A 83 -2.48 11.07 1.17
CA GLN A 83 -1.33 10.63 1.95
C GLN A 83 -1.46 9.13 2.19
N CYS A 84 -0.60 8.35 1.54
CA CYS A 84 -0.44 6.94 1.76
C CYS A 84 0.40 6.72 3.01
N GLN A 85 -0.24 6.24 4.07
CA GLN A 85 0.44 5.80 5.28
C GLN A 85 0.72 4.30 5.15
N ILE A 86 1.99 3.92 5.25
CA ILE A 86 2.46 2.54 5.15
C ILE A 86 3.10 2.19 6.48
N THR A 87 2.57 1.19 7.15
CA THR A 87 3.03 0.73 8.45
C THR A 87 3.61 -0.66 8.29
N LEU A 88 4.91 -0.81 8.57
CA LEU A 88 5.63 -2.07 8.58
C LEU A 88 5.79 -2.53 10.01
N LYS A 89 5.53 -3.80 10.25
CA LYS A 89 5.58 -4.40 11.57
C LYS A 89 6.70 -5.44 11.58
N PHE A 90 7.75 -5.17 12.32
CA PHE A 90 8.88 -6.07 12.51
C PHE A 90 8.70 -6.90 13.78
N ASP A 91 9.15 -8.15 13.72
CA ASP A 91 9.24 -9.04 14.87
C ASP A 91 10.51 -8.79 15.70
N LYS A 92 10.76 -9.65 16.69
CA LYS A 92 11.96 -9.61 17.55
C LYS A 92 13.25 -9.94 16.80
N GLU A 93 13.15 -10.62 15.66
CA GLU A 93 14.28 -10.97 14.80
C GLU A 93 14.57 -9.88 13.76
N GLU A 94 13.88 -8.74 13.88
CA GLU A 94 13.97 -7.59 12.99
C GLU A 94 13.51 -7.87 11.55
N LYS A 95 12.70 -8.91 11.36
CA LYS A 95 12.13 -9.29 10.08
C LYS A 95 10.71 -8.77 9.94
N LEU A 96 10.31 -8.46 8.71
CA LEU A 96 8.95 -8.04 8.42
C LEU A 96 7.98 -9.20 8.74
N SER A 97 7.11 -8.96 9.72
CA SER A 97 6.10 -9.92 10.17
C SER A 97 4.71 -9.63 9.60
N ASP A 98 4.41 -8.36 9.36
CA ASP A 98 3.10 -7.90 8.89
C ASP A 98 3.26 -6.48 8.31
N TYR A 99 2.34 -6.07 7.44
CA TYR A 99 2.29 -4.71 6.91
C TYR A 99 0.84 -4.26 6.73
N THR A 100 0.60 -2.96 6.94
CA THR A 100 -0.71 -2.35 6.71
C THR A 100 -0.53 -1.00 6.04
N TYR A 101 -1.36 -0.66 5.07
CA TYR A 101 -1.35 0.67 4.47
C TYR A 101 -2.77 1.23 4.36
N SER A 102 -2.88 2.56 4.32
CA SER A 102 -4.14 3.28 4.21
C SER A 102 -3.91 4.61 3.50
N GLY A 103 -4.96 5.16 2.87
CA GLY A 103 -4.82 6.41 2.09
C GLY A 103 -4.11 6.22 0.74
N CYS A 104 -4.08 4.97 0.28
CA CYS A 104 -3.63 4.49 -1.03
C CYS A 104 -4.59 3.36 -1.48
#